data_AF-A0A965TV45-F1
#
_entry.id   AF-A0A965TV45-F1
#
_cell.length_a   1.000
_cell.length_b   1.000
_cell.length_c   1.000
_cell.angle_alpha   90.00
_cell.angle_beta   90.00
_cell.angle_gamma   90.00
#
_symmetry.space_group_name_H-M   'P 1'
#
loop_
_entity.id
_entity.type
_entity.pdbx_description
1 polymer ?
#
loop_
_entity_poly.entity_id
_entity_poly.type
_entity_poly.pdbx_seq_one_letter_code
_entity_poly.pdbx_strand_id
1 'polypeptide(L)'
;MKKIINQPESVVLDLLQGMAYAHPELALDSKYKVVTRRDKNSGKVNLISGGGSGHEPAHAGFVGTGMLDAAVCGDVFASPSQIQVYQAIKSCASSKGVLLIIKNYSGDMMNFKNAAYLASEDGIVVDYVKVDDDIAVQDSLYTVGRRGVAGTVFVHKIAGAAAEQGQDLAAVKAVAEKVVRNVRSLGFALTSCTVPAKGTPTFTLGEDEMEYGVGIHGEPGIQREKTLSADELAKRMTEAL
;
A
#
# COMPACT_ATOMS: atom_id res chain seq x y z
N MET A 1 -1.18 -27.22 -4.28
CA MET A 1 -1.30 -25.80 -3.86
C MET A 1 -2.35 -25.71 -2.76
N LYS A 2 -2.01 -25.24 -1.55
CA LYS A 2 -2.97 -25.09 -0.45
C LYS A 2 -3.50 -23.66 -0.43
N LYS A 3 -4.60 -23.38 -1.15
CA LYS A 3 -5.26 -22.07 -1.19
C LYS A 3 -6.77 -22.24 -1.21
N ILE A 4 -7.47 -21.36 -0.49
CA ILE A 4 -8.94 -21.30 -0.50
C ILE A 4 -9.32 -20.16 -1.46
N ILE A 5 -9.44 -20.47 -2.75
CA ILE A 5 -9.78 -19.53 -3.81
C ILE A 5 -10.67 -20.23 -4.84
N ASN A 6 -11.51 -19.49 -5.55
CA ASN A 6 -12.27 -20.01 -6.68
C ASN A 6 -11.38 -20.08 -7.93
N GLN A 7 -10.96 -18.91 -8.45
CA GLN A 7 -10.08 -18.77 -9.60
C GLN A 7 -8.98 -17.74 -9.30
N PRO A 8 -7.74 -17.94 -9.76
CA PRO A 8 -6.66 -16.97 -9.59
C PRO A 8 -7.00 -15.57 -10.13
N GLU A 9 -7.77 -15.48 -11.22
CA GLU A 9 -8.14 -14.23 -11.90
C GLU A 9 -9.22 -13.45 -11.16
N SER A 10 -10.13 -14.15 -10.45
CA SER A 10 -11.21 -13.52 -9.67
C SER A 10 -10.83 -13.24 -8.22
N VAL A 11 -9.69 -13.78 -7.73
CA VAL A 11 -9.36 -13.80 -6.30
C VAL A 11 -9.46 -12.43 -5.62
N VAL A 12 -9.00 -11.36 -6.28
CA VAL A 12 -9.06 -10.01 -5.72
C VAL A 12 -10.51 -9.52 -5.68
N LEU A 13 -11.29 -9.76 -6.74
CA LEU A 13 -12.68 -9.33 -6.76
C LEU A 13 -13.53 -10.09 -5.73
N ASP A 14 -13.34 -11.41 -5.62
CA ASP A 14 -14.02 -12.25 -4.62
C ASP A 14 -13.71 -11.76 -3.20
N LEU A 15 -12.44 -11.44 -2.92
CA LEU A 15 -11.99 -10.87 -1.64
C LEU A 15 -12.69 -9.53 -1.34
N LEU A 16 -12.72 -8.61 -2.31
CA LEU A 16 -13.31 -7.30 -2.12
C LEU A 16 -14.83 -7.36 -1.96
N GLN A 17 -15.50 -8.26 -2.68
CA GLN A 17 -16.93 -8.53 -2.52
C GLN A 17 -17.23 -9.06 -1.12
N GLY A 18 -16.43 -10.02 -0.63
CA GLY A 18 -16.54 -10.52 0.74
C GLY A 18 -16.33 -9.42 1.78
N MET A 19 -15.34 -8.54 1.58
CA MET A 19 -15.09 -7.40 2.45
C MET A 19 -16.27 -6.44 2.48
N ALA A 20 -16.81 -6.04 1.32
CA ALA A 20 -17.96 -5.13 1.24
C ALA A 20 -19.26 -5.74 1.80
N TYR A 21 -19.37 -7.08 1.79
CA TYR A 21 -20.48 -7.79 2.43
C TYR A 21 -20.33 -7.80 3.96
N ALA A 22 -19.12 -8.03 4.47
CA ALA A 22 -18.83 -8.06 5.91
C ALA A 22 -18.84 -6.67 6.56
N HIS A 23 -18.52 -5.62 5.79
CA HIS A 23 -18.38 -4.24 6.26
C HIS A 23 -19.36 -3.31 5.55
N PRO A 24 -20.61 -3.16 6.05
CA PRO A 24 -21.64 -2.35 5.40
C PRO A 24 -21.28 -0.85 5.33
N GLU A 25 -20.33 -0.36 6.12
CA GLU A 25 -19.77 0.99 6.05
C GLU A 25 -18.91 1.24 4.80
N LEU A 26 -18.51 0.17 4.09
CA LEU A 26 -17.73 0.23 2.86
C LEU A 26 -18.59 0.07 1.61
N ALA A 27 -18.17 0.72 0.53
CA ALA A 27 -18.70 0.56 -0.81
C ALA A 27 -17.60 0.07 -1.76
N LEU A 28 -17.95 -0.89 -2.62
CA LEU A 28 -17.07 -1.44 -3.65
C LEU A 28 -17.53 -0.98 -5.03
N ASP A 29 -16.64 -0.34 -5.77
CA ASP A 29 -16.71 -0.27 -7.23
C ASP A 29 -16.02 -1.51 -7.81
N SER A 30 -16.82 -2.52 -8.18
CA SER A 30 -16.32 -3.80 -8.69
C SER A 30 -15.63 -3.68 -10.04
N LYS A 31 -16.00 -2.67 -10.86
CA LYS A 31 -15.42 -2.44 -12.18
C LYS A 31 -13.98 -1.98 -12.07
N TYR A 32 -13.69 -1.11 -11.11
CA TYR A 32 -12.37 -0.53 -10.91
C TYR A 32 -11.61 -1.09 -9.70
N LYS A 33 -12.18 -2.04 -8.96
CA LYS A 33 -11.61 -2.61 -7.71
C LYS A 33 -11.24 -1.52 -6.71
N VAL A 34 -12.15 -0.56 -6.51
CA VAL A 34 -11.98 0.56 -5.57
C VAL A 34 -12.91 0.36 -4.39
N VAL A 35 -12.32 0.32 -3.19
CA VAL A 35 -13.07 0.34 -1.93
C VAL A 35 -13.10 1.76 -1.42
N THR A 36 -14.28 2.25 -1.05
CA THR A 36 -14.50 3.61 -0.52
C THR A 36 -15.35 3.55 0.74
N ARG A 37 -15.27 4.60 1.57
CA ARG A 37 -16.28 4.84 2.61
C ARG A 37 -17.66 5.08 1.96
N ARG A 38 -18.73 4.54 2.54
CA ARG A 38 -20.10 4.94 2.15
C ARG A 38 -20.41 6.36 2.56
N ASP A 39 -20.08 6.70 3.80
CA ASP A 39 -20.20 8.06 4.32
C ASP A 39 -19.00 8.89 3.87
N LYS A 40 -19.15 9.55 2.72
CA LYS A 40 -18.12 10.38 2.09
C LYS A 40 -18.17 11.79 2.66
N ASN A 41 -17.01 12.31 3.06
CA ASN A 41 -16.87 13.70 3.51
C ASN A 41 -16.11 14.53 2.47
N SER A 42 -16.80 15.40 1.74
CA SER A 42 -16.19 16.31 0.73
C SER A 42 -15.70 17.65 1.31
N GLY A 43 -15.86 17.85 2.63
CA GLY A 43 -15.44 19.04 3.36
C GLY A 43 -14.00 19.01 3.90
N LYS A 44 -13.27 17.91 3.66
CA LYS A 44 -11.89 17.71 4.08
C LYS A 44 -11.01 17.21 2.93
N VAL A 45 -9.70 17.17 3.15
CA VAL A 45 -8.77 16.48 2.23
C VAL A 45 -9.12 14.99 2.22
N ASN A 46 -9.28 14.42 1.02
CA ASN A 46 -9.53 12.99 0.90
C ASN A 46 -8.25 12.22 0.62
N LEU A 47 -8.06 11.12 1.35
CA LEU A 47 -6.86 10.31 1.28
C LEU A 47 -7.11 9.05 0.46
N ILE A 48 -6.25 8.81 -0.52
CA ILE A 48 -6.31 7.62 -1.36
C ILE A 48 -4.96 6.91 -1.29
N SER A 49 -4.99 5.60 -1.09
CA SER A 49 -3.83 4.72 -1.23
C SER A 49 -4.18 3.54 -2.11
N GLY A 50 -3.21 2.68 -2.38
CA GLY A 50 -3.44 1.44 -3.10
C GLY A 50 -2.14 0.73 -3.46
N GLY A 51 -2.26 -0.19 -4.41
CA GLY A 51 -1.17 -1.03 -4.89
C GLY A 51 -1.68 -2.41 -5.25
N GLY A 52 -0.76 -3.32 -5.53
CA GLY A 52 -1.10 -4.73 -5.72
C GLY A 52 -1.74 -5.34 -4.48
N SER A 53 -2.70 -6.24 -4.70
CA SER A 53 -3.34 -7.03 -3.64
C SER A 53 -2.37 -8.08 -3.08
N GLY A 54 -2.75 -8.76 -1.99
CA GLY A 54 -1.92 -9.75 -1.30
C GLY A 54 -1.18 -9.21 -0.08
N HIS A 55 -1.51 -7.99 0.33
CA HIS A 55 -0.99 -7.31 1.53
C HIS A 55 -2.08 -7.04 2.56
N GLU A 56 -3.22 -7.74 2.47
CA GLU A 56 -4.36 -7.50 3.33
C GLU A 56 -3.97 -7.60 4.82
N PRO A 57 -4.40 -6.65 5.68
CA PRO A 57 -5.48 -5.69 5.46
C PRO A 57 -5.13 -4.45 4.61
N ALA A 58 -3.86 -4.26 4.21
CA ALA A 58 -3.49 -3.13 3.37
C ALA A 58 -4.05 -3.26 1.94
N HIS A 59 -4.73 -2.26 1.37
CA HIS A 59 -5.12 -0.97 1.97
C HIS A 59 -6.60 -0.87 2.32
N ALA A 60 -7.43 -1.77 1.77
CA ALA A 60 -8.89 -1.69 1.90
C ALA A 60 -9.38 -1.79 3.36
N GLY A 61 -8.68 -2.53 4.21
CA GLY A 61 -8.98 -2.59 5.65
C GLY A 61 -8.64 -1.32 6.43
N PHE A 62 -8.02 -0.32 5.79
CA PHE A 62 -7.73 0.99 6.37
C PHE A 62 -8.61 2.11 5.79
N VAL A 63 -9.64 1.76 5.02
CA VAL A 63 -10.66 2.71 4.55
C VAL A 63 -11.65 2.98 5.68
N GLY A 64 -11.71 4.22 6.15
CA GLY A 64 -12.52 4.59 7.30
C GLY A 64 -12.18 5.96 7.87
N THR A 65 -13.04 6.46 8.76
CA THR A 65 -12.89 7.76 9.42
C THR A 65 -11.53 7.87 10.13
N GLY A 66 -10.79 8.94 9.83
CA GLY A 66 -9.46 9.18 10.40
C GLY A 66 -8.32 8.36 9.80
N MET A 67 -8.55 7.69 8.66
CA MET A 67 -7.55 7.01 7.83
C MET A 67 -7.80 7.31 6.34
N LEU A 68 -7.98 6.28 5.49
CA LEU A 68 -8.19 6.44 4.05
C LEU A 68 -9.67 6.65 3.71
N ASP A 69 -9.94 7.43 2.66
CA ASP A 69 -11.28 7.55 2.07
C ASP A 69 -11.49 6.54 0.95
N ALA A 70 -10.41 6.13 0.28
CA ALA A 70 -10.43 5.07 -0.72
C ALA A 70 -9.14 4.25 -0.75
N ALA A 71 -9.27 2.99 -1.16
CA ALA A 71 -8.19 2.08 -1.49
C ALA A 71 -8.38 1.53 -2.91
N VAL A 72 -7.35 1.65 -3.75
CA VAL A 72 -7.33 1.14 -5.13
C VAL A 72 -6.57 -0.18 -5.17
N CYS A 73 -7.26 -1.26 -5.50
CA CYS A 73 -6.70 -2.61 -5.42
C CYS A 73 -6.35 -3.13 -6.83
N GLY A 74 -5.06 -3.32 -7.09
CA GLY A 74 -4.56 -4.01 -8.28
C GLY A 74 -4.65 -5.53 -8.15
N ASP A 75 -4.15 -6.25 -9.14
CA ASP A 75 -4.00 -7.71 -9.02
C ASP A 75 -2.92 -8.07 -7.99
N VAL A 76 -2.80 -9.35 -7.63
CA VAL A 76 -1.85 -9.79 -6.61
C VAL A 76 -0.42 -9.40 -7.01
N PHE A 77 0.20 -8.53 -6.20
CA PHE A 77 1.53 -7.95 -6.41
C PHE A 77 1.71 -7.11 -7.70
N ALA A 78 0.62 -6.65 -8.32
CA ALA A 78 0.66 -5.76 -9.47
C ALA A 78 -0.06 -4.44 -9.17
N SER A 79 0.61 -3.30 -9.37
CA SER A 79 0.00 -1.97 -9.21
C SER A 79 -1.34 -1.88 -9.93
N PRO A 80 -2.36 -1.22 -9.35
CA PRO A 80 -3.56 -0.87 -10.09
C PRO A 80 -3.19 0.00 -11.29
N SER A 81 -3.99 -0.08 -12.34
CA SER A 81 -3.80 0.74 -13.53
C SER A 81 -4.06 2.23 -13.23
N GLN A 82 -3.43 3.09 -14.02
CA GLN A 82 -3.69 4.54 -14.03
C GLN A 82 -5.20 4.88 -14.06
N ILE A 83 -5.99 4.15 -14.85
CA ILE A 83 -7.43 4.40 -14.96
C ILE A 83 -8.17 4.06 -13.67
N GLN A 84 -7.83 2.96 -13.00
CA GLN A 84 -8.43 2.63 -11.70
C GLN A 84 -8.16 3.73 -10.67
N VAL A 85 -6.91 4.20 -10.59
CA VAL A 85 -6.53 5.27 -9.66
C VAL A 85 -7.25 6.57 -10.00
N TYR A 86 -7.33 6.94 -11.27
CA TYR A 86 -8.05 8.13 -11.72
C TYR A 86 -9.54 8.07 -11.36
N GLN A 87 -10.20 6.93 -11.54
CA GLN A 87 -11.61 6.77 -11.15
C GLN A 87 -11.80 6.89 -9.63
N ALA A 88 -10.86 6.36 -8.84
CA ALA A 88 -10.87 6.54 -7.39
C ALA A 88 -10.74 8.02 -7.01
N ILE A 89 -9.80 8.76 -7.60
CA ILE A 89 -9.62 10.20 -7.41
C ILE A 89 -10.92 10.94 -7.73
N LYS A 90 -11.52 10.69 -8.90
CA LYS A 90 -12.75 11.35 -9.32
C LYS A 90 -13.92 11.05 -8.38
N SER A 91 -14.03 9.81 -7.91
CA SER A 91 -15.09 9.38 -6.98
C SER A 91 -14.96 9.95 -5.57
N CYS A 92 -13.78 10.44 -5.21
CA CYS A 92 -13.42 10.98 -3.90
C CYS A 92 -12.97 12.45 -3.98
N ALA A 93 -13.22 13.13 -5.11
CA ALA A 93 -12.87 14.54 -5.26
C ALA A 93 -13.55 15.37 -4.16
N SER A 94 -12.79 16.29 -3.58
CA SER A 94 -13.26 17.17 -2.51
C SER A 94 -12.87 18.61 -2.81
N SER A 95 -13.57 19.56 -2.19
CA SER A 95 -13.24 20.98 -2.29
C SER A 95 -11.89 21.35 -1.65
N LYS A 96 -11.33 20.44 -0.85
CA LYS A 96 -10.04 20.60 -0.17
C LYS A 96 -8.90 19.84 -0.85
N GLY A 97 -9.18 19.11 -1.93
CA GLY A 97 -8.23 18.32 -2.69
C GLY A 97 -8.04 16.89 -2.19
N VAL A 98 -7.22 16.14 -2.93
CA VAL A 98 -6.94 14.72 -2.68
C VAL A 98 -5.45 14.53 -2.42
N LEU A 99 -5.12 13.78 -1.37
CA LEU A 99 -3.75 13.32 -1.10
C LEU A 99 -3.60 11.85 -1.45
N LEU A 100 -2.70 11.55 -2.39
CA LEU A 100 -2.29 10.18 -2.69
C LEU A 100 -1.15 9.75 -1.76
N ILE A 101 -1.31 8.64 -1.05
CA ILE A 101 -0.25 8.00 -0.28
C ILE A 101 0.28 6.81 -1.08
N ILE A 102 1.50 6.93 -1.60
CA ILE A 102 2.04 5.99 -2.59
C ILE A 102 3.24 5.27 -1.98
N LYS A 103 3.19 3.94 -1.91
CA LYS A 103 4.36 3.12 -1.55
C LYS A 103 5.40 3.22 -2.66
N ASN A 104 6.69 3.34 -2.33
CA ASN A 104 7.74 3.50 -3.34
C ASN A 104 8.02 2.20 -4.09
N TYR A 105 7.21 1.94 -5.11
CA TYR A 105 7.40 0.92 -6.14
C TYR A 105 7.20 1.59 -7.50
N SER A 106 8.01 1.24 -8.50
CA SER A 106 8.03 1.90 -9.80
C SER A 106 6.65 1.89 -10.48
N GLY A 107 5.95 0.74 -10.42
CA GLY A 107 4.58 0.62 -10.95
C GLY A 107 3.59 1.51 -10.22
N ASP A 108 3.61 1.50 -8.88
CA ASP A 108 2.73 2.33 -8.05
C ASP A 108 3.00 3.82 -8.32
N MET A 109 4.27 4.25 -8.28
CA MET A 109 4.68 5.63 -8.53
C MET A 109 4.28 6.14 -9.92
N MET A 110 4.47 5.31 -10.96
CA MET A 110 4.09 5.69 -12.32
C MET A 110 2.57 5.82 -12.47
N ASN A 111 1.81 4.78 -12.08
CA ASN A 111 0.36 4.76 -12.27
C ASN A 111 -0.35 5.85 -11.47
N PHE A 112 0.03 6.06 -10.21
CA PHE A 112 -0.61 7.05 -9.36
C PHE A 112 -0.26 8.49 -9.78
N LYS A 113 0.98 8.78 -10.16
CA LYS A 113 1.36 10.11 -10.66
C LYS A 113 0.69 10.44 -11.98
N ASN A 114 0.59 9.47 -12.89
CA ASN A 114 -0.11 9.69 -14.16
C ASN A 114 -1.62 9.88 -13.93
N ALA A 115 -2.21 9.18 -12.96
CA ALA A 115 -3.61 9.38 -12.59
C ALA A 115 -3.86 10.76 -11.96
N ALA A 116 -2.94 11.24 -11.11
CA ALA A 116 -2.98 12.59 -10.57
C ALA A 116 -2.90 13.66 -11.69
N TYR A 117 -2.03 13.45 -12.68
CA TYR A 117 -1.94 14.31 -13.85
C TYR A 117 -3.27 14.35 -14.62
N LEU A 118 -3.87 13.20 -14.95
CA LEU A 118 -5.20 13.16 -15.61
C LEU A 118 -6.28 13.87 -14.79
N ALA A 119 -6.30 13.66 -13.47
CA ALA A 119 -7.27 14.32 -12.60
C ALA A 119 -7.08 15.85 -12.57
N SER A 120 -5.84 16.33 -12.71
CA SER A 120 -5.55 17.76 -12.81
C SER A 120 -6.06 18.39 -14.11
N GLU A 121 -6.12 17.64 -15.21
CA GLU A 121 -6.73 18.09 -16.47
C GLU A 121 -8.25 18.29 -16.32
N ASP A 122 -8.88 17.56 -15.39
CA ASP A 122 -10.30 17.74 -15.00
C ASP A 122 -10.49 18.79 -13.87
N GLY A 123 -9.44 19.52 -13.50
CA GLY A 123 -9.51 20.55 -12.46
C GLY A 123 -9.57 20.03 -11.03
N ILE A 124 -9.27 18.74 -10.80
CA ILE A 124 -9.20 18.17 -9.45
C ILE A 124 -7.82 18.47 -8.86
N VAL A 125 -7.78 19.12 -7.69
CA VAL A 125 -6.53 19.38 -6.98
C VAL A 125 -6.05 18.09 -6.31
N VAL A 126 -4.92 17.57 -6.77
CA VAL A 126 -4.31 16.34 -6.26
C VAL A 126 -2.85 16.58 -5.93
N ASP A 127 -2.39 16.09 -4.79
CA ASP A 127 -0.98 15.99 -4.46
C ASP A 127 -0.67 14.57 -3.95
N TYR A 128 0.60 14.24 -3.76
CA TYR A 128 1.02 12.94 -3.29
C TYR A 128 2.16 13.01 -2.28
N VAL A 129 2.26 11.95 -1.48
CA VAL A 129 3.42 11.63 -0.65
C VAL A 129 3.95 10.25 -1.03
N LYS A 130 5.27 10.14 -1.18
CA LYS A 130 5.97 8.88 -1.42
C LYS A 130 6.40 8.31 -0.08
N VAL A 131 6.07 7.05 0.19
CA VAL A 131 6.50 6.32 1.38
C VAL A 131 7.66 5.40 1.01
N ASP A 132 8.82 5.62 1.63
CA ASP A 132 10.07 4.90 1.38
C ASP A 132 10.79 4.50 2.68
N ASP A 133 10.04 3.88 3.60
CA ASP A 133 10.43 3.58 4.98
C ASP A 133 11.38 2.38 5.14
N ASP A 134 11.48 1.50 4.14
CA ASP A 134 12.30 0.29 4.21
C ASP A 134 13.80 0.61 4.13
N ILE A 135 14.55 0.32 5.21
CA ILE A 135 15.99 0.59 5.28
C ILE A 135 16.86 -0.52 4.70
N ALA A 136 16.29 -1.64 4.27
CA ALA A 136 17.07 -2.79 3.86
C ALA A 136 17.90 -2.55 2.60
N VAL A 137 17.32 -1.89 1.59
CA VAL A 137 17.93 -1.72 0.26
C VAL A 137 17.70 -0.32 -0.30
N GLN A 138 18.69 0.20 -1.03
CA GLN A 138 18.62 1.52 -1.66
C GLN A 138 18.16 1.47 -3.12
N ASP A 139 18.11 0.29 -3.74
CA ASP A 139 17.45 0.02 -5.03
C ASP A 139 17.05 -1.47 -5.07
N SER A 140 15.96 -1.83 -5.74
CA SER A 140 15.50 -3.23 -5.85
C SER A 140 14.83 -3.53 -7.19
N LEU A 141 14.45 -4.80 -7.43
CA LEU A 141 13.84 -5.26 -8.70
C LEU A 141 12.69 -4.37 -9.21
N TYR A 142 11.94 -3.75 -8.30
CA TYR A 142 10.76 -2.95 -8.62
C TYR A 142 10.80 -1.54 -8.04
N THR A 143 11.93 -1.07 -7.51
CA THR A 143 12.01 0.22 -6.82
C THR A 143 13.34 0.93 -7.08
N VAL A 144 13.24 2.23 -7.36
CA VAL A 144 14.36 3.17 -7.27
C VAL A 144 14.34 3.85 -5.90
N GLY A 145 15.43 3.81 -5.16
CA GLY A 145 15.45 4.20 -3.75
C GLY A 145 14.97 3.10 -2.80
N ARG A 146 14.63 3.50 -1.58
CA ARG A 146 14.07 2.60 -0.55
C ARG A 146 12.64 2.19 -0.86
N ARG A 147 12.24 0.97 -0.50
CA ARG A 147 10.87 0.45 -0.69
C ARG A 147 9.90 1.09 0.33
N GLY A 148 8.61 1.11 -0.01
CA GLY A 148 7.54 1.48 0.92
C GLY A 148 6.83 0.25 1.47
N VAL A 149 6.91 0.03 2.78
CA VAL A 149 6.43 -1.19 3.45
C VAL A 149 5.49 -0.86 4.61
N ALA A 150 5.55 -1.59 5.72
CA ALA A 150 4.60 -1.52 6.85
C ALA A 150 4.44 -0.10 7.44
N GLY A 151 5.48 0.74 7.38
CA GLY A 151 5.45 2.10 7.88
C GLY A 151 4.41 2.99 7.20
N THR A 152 3.95 2.61 6.02
CA THR A 152 2.84 3.23 5.29
C THR A 152 1.57 3.38 6.14
N VAL A 153 1.28 2.42 7.04
CA VAL A 153 0.09 2.47 7.89
C VAL A 153 0.10 3.67 8.84
N PHE A 154 1.27 4.08 9.33
CA PHE A 154 1.40 5.27 10.18
C PHE A 154 1.12 6.55 9.39
N VAL A 155 1.52 6.60 8.11
CA VAL A 155 1.22 7.72 7.22
C VAL A 155 -0.28 7.84 7.02
N HIS A 156 -0.97 6.72 6.73
CA HIS A 156 -2.44 6.68 6.62
C HIS A 156 -3.12 7.23 7.87
N LYS A 157 -2.71 6.73 9.05
CA LYS A 157 -3.36 7.05 10.32
C LYS A 157 -3.18 8.51 10.73
N ILE A 158 -1.98 9.04 10.58
CA ILE A 158 -1.62 10.38 11.06
C ILE A 158 -2.08 11.44 10.06
N ALA A 159 -1.87 11.22 8.76
CA ALA A 159 -2.39 12.12 7.73
C ALA A 159 -3.94 12.11 7.70
N GLY A 160 -4.57 10.94 7.88
CA GLY A 160 -6.02 10.84 7.96
C GLY A 160 -6.59 11.60 9.15
N ALA A 161 -5.94 11.52 10.32
CA ALA A 161 -6.34 12.33 11.47
C ALA A 161 -6.19 13.84 11.22
N ALA A 162 -5.11 14.28 10.57
CA ALA A 162 -4.93 15.68 10.19
C ALA A 162 -6.01 16.16 9.20
N ALA A 163 -6.38 15.31 8.23
CA ALA A 163 -7.46 15.60 7.30
C ALA A 163 -8.83 15.71 7.99
N GLU A 164 -9.17 14.82 8.93
CA GLU A 164 -10.43 14.91 9.69
C GLU A 164 -10.50 16.17 10.57
N GLN A 165 -9.37 16.77 10.94
CA GLN A 165 -9.32 18.08 11.61
C GLN A 165 -9.60 19.26 10.67
N GLY A 166 -9.87 19.01 9.39
CA GLY A 166 -10.18 20.04 8.39
C GLY A 166 -8.96 20.83 7.89
N GLN A 167 -7.75 20.32 8.13
CA GLN A 167 -6.52 20.91 7.59
C GLN A 167 -6.55 20.92 6.05
N ASP A 168 -5.86 21.87 5.43
CA ASP A 168 -5.73 21.94 3.98
C ASP A 168 -4.73 20.91 3.43
N LEU A 169 -4.75 20.71 2.11
CA LEU A 169 -3.94 19.70 1.43
C LEU A 169 -2.44 19.86 1.71
N ALA A 170 -1.93 21.09 1.77
CA ALA A 170 -0.53 21.36 2.01
C ALA A 170 -0.12 20.97 3.43
N ALA A 171 -0.94 21.31 4.43
CA ALA A 171 -0.72 20.93 5.82
C ALA A 171 -0.80 19.41 6.02
N VAL A 172 -1.81 18.74 5.44
CA VAL A 172 -1.95 17.28 5.51
C VAL A 172 -0.76 16.58 4.86
N LYS A 173 -0.29 17.06 3.70
CA LYS A 173 0.92 16.54 3.06
C LYS A 173 2.16 16.75 3.92
N ALA A 174 2.34 17.93 4.50
CA ALA A 174 3.49 18.22 5.37
C ALA A 174 3.53 17.29 6.59
N VAL A 175 2.37 16.99 7.17
CA VAL A 175 2.22 15.98 8.23
C VAL A 175 2.62 14.60 7.71
N ALA A 176 2.09 14.17 6.57
CA ALA A 176 2.40 12.87 5.99
C ALA A 176 3.91 12.70 5.69
N GLU A 177 4.54 13.70 5.08
CA GLU A 177 5.99 13.70 4.82
C GLU A 177 6.82 13.69 6.10
N LYS A 178 6.36 14.38 7.16
CA LYS A 178 7.02 14.32 8.47
C LYS A 178 6.97 12.91 9.03
N VAL A 179 5.88 12.18 8.86
CA VAL A 179 5.80 10.76 9.26
C VAL A 179 6.78 9.92 8.46
N VAL A 180 6.78 10.04 7.12
CA VAL A 180 7.72 9.29 6.26
C VAL A 180 9.17 9.51 6.69
N ARG A 181 9.57 10.75 7.00
CA ARG A 181 10.93 11.05 7.47
C ARG A 181 11.30 10.38 8.79
N ASN A 182 10.33 10.06 9.64
CA ASN A 182 10.53 9.52 11.00
C ASN A 182 10.15 8.04 11.16
N VAL A 183 9.72 7.36 10.09
CA VAL A 183 9.43 5.93 10.13
C VAL A 183 10.52 5.16 9.39
N ARG A 184 11.00 4.09 10.02
CA ARG A 184 11.97 3.15 9.47
C ARG A 184 11.45 1.75 9.69
N SER A 185 11.60 0.90 8.68
CA SER A 185 11.14 -0.49 8.69
C SER A 185 12.23 -1.40 8.20
N LEU A 186 12.30 -2.59 8.79
CA LEU A 186 13.19 -3.67 8.38
C LEU A 186 12.45 -4.99 8.57
N GLY A 187 12.53 -5.87 7.57
CA GLY A 187 11.83 -7.16 7.57
C GLY A 187 12.77 -8.32 7.28
N PHE A 188 12.27 -9.55 7.44
CA PHE A 188 12.94 -10.79 7.05
C PHE A 188 11.90 -11.85 6.69
N ALA A 189 12.30 -12.90 5.98
CA ALA A 189 11.45 -14.05 5.68
C ALA A 189 12.16 -15.38 5.98
N LEU A 190 11.42 -16.30 6.59
CA LEU A 190 11.82 -17.70 6.76
C LEU A 190 11.35 -18.58 5.60
N THR A 191 10.31 -18.13 4.89
CA THR A 191 9.75 -18.82 3.73
C THR A 191 9.26 -17.81 2.71
N SER A 192 9.16 -18.26 1.47
CA SER A 192 8.67 -17.48 0.35
C SER A 192 7.13 -17.50 0.25
N CYS A 193 6.55 -16.41 -0.24
CA CYS A 193 5.13 -16.35 -0.56
C CYS A 193 4.86 -16.99 -1.95
N THR A 194 3.64 -17.47 -2.16
CA THR A 194 3.20 -18.01 -3.46
C THR A 194 2.11 -17.11 -4.01
N VAL A 195 2.30 -16.53 -5.19
CA VAL A 195 1.25 -15.77 -5.90
C VAL A 195 0.25 -16.74 -6.54
N PRO A 196 -1.08 -16.58 -6.40
CA PRO A 196 -2.07 -17.52 -6.97
C PRO A 196 -1.85 -17.83 -8.45
N ALA A 197 -1.66 -16.79 -9.27
CA ALA A 197 -1.44 -16.94 -10.71
C ALA A 197 -0.11 -17.63 -11.07
N LYS A 198 0.94 -17.45 -10.26
CA LYS A 198 2.25 -18.10 -10.48
C LYS A 198 2.23 -19.58 -10.07
N GLY A 199 1.46 -19.91 -9.04
CA GLY A 199 1.31 -21.26 -8.50
C GLY A 199 2.55 -21.89 -7.84
N THR A 200 3.70 -21.22 -7.90
CA THR A 200 4.97 -21.59 -7.26
C THR A 200 5.49 -20.46 -6.37
N PRO A 201 6.34 -20.77 -5.37
CA PRO A 201 6.97 -19.75 -4.53
C PRO A 201 7.69 -18.67 -5.36
N THR A 202 7.73 -17.44 -4.86
CA THR A 202 8.42 -16.31 -5.52
C THR A 202 9.93 -16.53 -5.56
N PHE A 203 10.49 -16.99 -4.44
CA PHE A 203 11.86 -17.51 -4.29
C PHE A 203 11.89 -18.81 -3.45
N THR A 204 13.06 -19.39 -3.23
CA THR A 204 13.27 -20.58 -2.37
C THR A 204 14.39 -20.31 -1.36
N LEU A 205 14.27 -20.91 -0.18
CA LEU A 205 15.27 -20.91 0.91
C LEU A 205 15.48 -22.36 1.37
N GLY A 206 16.68 -22.68 1.84
CA GLY A 206 16.97 -23.92 2.56
C GLY A 206 16.21 -24.02 3.90
N GLU A 207 16.17 -25.21 4.50
CA GLU A 207 15.43 -25.46 5.75
C GLU A 207 15.94 -24.64 6.94
N ASP A 208 17.22 -24.26 6.92
CA ASP A 208 17.88 -23.47 7.95
C ASP A 208 18.30 -22.09 7.44
N GLU A 209 17.70 -21.59 6.35
CA GLU A 209 17.98 -20.28 5.78
C GLU A 209 16.86 -19.26 6.02
N MET A 210 17.23 -17.98 6.02
CA MET A 210 16.33 -16.83 5.99
C MET A 210 16.80 -15.77 5.00
N GLU A 211 15.87 -14.97 4.49
CA GLU A 211 16.15 -13.78 3.67
C GLU A 211 16.02 -12.54 4.57
N TYR A 212 17.15 -11.94 4.94
CA TYR A 212 17.18 -10.72 5.76
C TYR A 212 17.01 -9.49 4.88
N GLY A 213 16.07 -8.60 5.24
CA GLY A 213 15.73 -7.43 4.45
C GLY A 213 14.82 -7.71 3.26
N VAL A 214 14.06 -8.81 3.24
CA VAL A 214 13.16 -9.17 2.13
C VAL A 214 12.10 -8.10 1.86
N GLY A 215 11.72 -7.92 0.59
CA GLY A 215 10.60 -7.05 0.21
C GLY A 215 9.24 -7.73 0.33
N ILE A 216 8.17 -6.93 0.39
CA ILE A 216 6.80 -7.45 0.59
C ILE A 216 6.26 -8.25 -0.61
N HIS A 217 6.85 -8.14 -1.80
CA HIS A 217 6.51 -8.96 -2.96
C HIS A 217 7.47 -10.14 -3.16
N GLY A 218 8.36 -10.39 -2.20
CA GLY A 218 9.41 -11.41 -2.28
C GLY A 218 10.65 -10.95 -3.05
N GLU A 219 10.87 -9.64 -3.16
CA GLU A 219 12.11 -9.10 -3.69
C GLU A 219 13.31 -9.49 -2.81
N PRO A 220 14.48 -9.78 -3.40
CA PRO A 220 15.70 -10.03 -2.65
C PRO A 220 15.97 -8.94 -1.61
N GLY A 221 16.47 -9.38 -0.46
CA GLY A 221 16.86 -8.50 0.63
C GLY A 221 18.33 -8.13 0.58
N ILE A 222 18.88 -7.91 1.77
CA ILE A 222 20.31 -7.63 1.98
C ILE A 222 21.10 -8.91 1.70
N GLN A 223 20.69 -10.02 2.32
CA GLN A 223 21.38 -11.30 2.19
C GLN A 223 20.50 -12.48 2.60
N ARG A 224 20.84 -13.64 2.03
CA ARG A 224 20.44 -14.95 2.54
C ARG A 224 21.47 -15.45 3.52
N GLU A 225 21.01 -16.00 4.64
CA GLU A 225 21.88 -16.47 5.71
C GLU A 225 21.19 -17.56 6.53
N LYS A 226 21.93 -18.18 7.46
CA LYS A 226 21.35 -19.15 8.39
C LYS A 226 20.35 -18.46 9.32
N THR A 227 19.31 -19.18 9.71
CA THR A 227 18.36 -18.71 10.71
C THR A 227 19.08 -18.41 12.02
N LEU A 228 18.70 -17.29 12.63
CA LEU A 228 19.19 -16.87 13.94
C LEU A 228 18.15 -17.19 15.01
N SER A 229 18.57 -17.20 16.27
CA SER A 229 17.60 -17.15 17.37
C SER A 229 16.80 -15.85 17.31
N ALA A 230 15.60 -15.85 17.90
CA ALA A 230 14.76 -14.67 17.95
C ALA A 230 15.46 -13.47 18.62
N ASP A 231 16.25 -13.71 19.67
CA ASP A 231 16.99 -12.67 20.40
C ASP A 231 18.10 -12.05 19.55
N GLU A 232 18.88 -12.87 18.84
CA GLU A 232 19.94 -12.39 17.94
C GLU A 232 19.37 -11.57 16.79
N LEU A 233 18.27 -12.04 16.19
CA LEU A 233 17.61 -11.34 15.09
C LEU A 233 17.00 -10.02 15.55
N ALA A 234 16.29 -10.01 16.69
CA ALA A 234 15.73 -8.80 17.25
C ALA A 234 16.80 -7.76 17.60
N LYS A 235 17.91 -8.19 18.22
CA LYS A 235 19.06 -7.33 18.50
C LYS A 235 19.62 -6.74 17.21
N ARG A 236 19.90 -7.56 16.20
CA ARG A 236 20.44 -7.09 14.93
C ARG A 236 19.50 -6.09 14.22
N MET A 237 18.20 -6.36 14.22
CA MET A 237 17.22 -5.46 13.60
C MET A 237 17.11 -4.13 14.33
N THR A 238 17.16 -4.13 15.67
CA THR A 238 17.08 -2.90 16.47
C THR A 238 18.34 -2.05 16.42
N GLU A 239 19.52 -2.67 16.27
CA GLU A 239 20.79 -1.95 16.05
C GLU A 239 20.88 -1.30 14.66
N ALA A 240 20.13 -1.81 13.67
CA ALA A 240 20.11 -1.26 12.31
C ALA A 240 19.14 -0.08 12.13
N LEU A 241 18.15 0.08 13.02
CA LEU A 241 17.11 1.12 12.97
C LEU A 241 17.58 2.43 13.60
#